data_AF-A0A938TT57-F1
#
_entry.id   AF-A0A938TT57-F1
#
_cell.length_a   1.000
_cell.length_b   1.000
_cell.length_c   1.000
_cell.angle_alpha   90.00
_cell.angle_beta   90.00
_cell.angle_gamma   90.00
#
_symmetry.space_group_name_H-M   'P 1'
#
loop_
_entity.id
_entity.type
_entity.pdbx_description
1 polymer ?
#
loop_
_entity_poly.entity_id
_entity_poly.type
_entity_poly.pdbx_seq_one_letter_code
_entity_poly.pdbx_strand_id
1 'polypeptide(L)'
;MASQNLSRVAILAPNVPKETVLALRQAFTALSNDEEFIAEAKKAMHFHPRFDVGEDGERLRDKVLRAPSEVVDFVRKYVEEVRK
;
A
#
# COMPACT_ATOMS: atom_id res chain seq x y z
N MET A 1 5.08 -18.96 0.51
CA MET A 1 5.35 -18.06 -0.63
C MET A 1 4.76 -16.71 -0.28
N ALA A 2 5.59 -15.73 0.07
CA ALA A 2 5.12 -14.35 0.15
C ALA A 2 4.81 -13.95 -1.30
N SER A 3 3.53 -13.71 -1.59
CA SER A 3 3.12 -13.09 -2.85
C SER A 3 4.05 -11.91 -3.13
N GLN A 4 4.67 -11.87 -4.30
CA GLN A 4 5.55 -10.78 -4.74
C GLN A 4 4.81 -9.44 -4.91
N ASN A 5 3.57 -9.35 -4.45
CA ASN A 5 2.79 -8.13 -4.41
C ASN A 5 3.26 -7.27 -3.24
N LEU A 6 4.46 -6.70 -3.39
CA LEU A 6 4.94 -5.54 -2.64
C LEU A 6 3.77 -4.57 -2.45
N SER A 7 3.47 -4.22 -1.19
CA SER A 7 2.47 -3.20 -0.86
C SER A 7 2.69 -1.99 -1.76
N ARG A 8 1.67 -1.64 -2.54
CA ARG A 8 1.70 -0.46 -3.42
C ARG A 8 1.23 0.73 -2.60
N VAL A 9 2.02 1.80 -2.60
CA VAL A 9 1.72 3.03 -1.85
C VAL A 9 1.42 4.14 -2.85
N ALA A 10 0.26 4.79 -2.69
CA ALA A 10 -0.04 6.05 -3.36
C ALA A 10 0.41 7.20 -2.46
N ILE A 11 1.32 8.05 -2.95
CA ILE A 11 1.87 9.18 -2.20
C ILE A 11 1.63 10.45 -3.01
N LEU A 12 1.20 11.51 -2.33
CA LEU A 12 1.05 12.84 -2.90
C LEU A 12 2.25 13.70 -2.51
N ALA A 13 2.57 14.67 -3.36
CA ALA A 13 3.60 15.65 -3.06
C ALA A 13 3.24 16.46 -1.79
N PRO A 14 4.24 17.01 -1.08
CA PRO A 14 3.99 17.97 -0.01
C PRO A 14 3.15 19.16 -0.49
N ASN A 15 2.36 19.74 0.41
CA ASN A 15 1.54 20.93 0.18
C ASN A 15 0.41 20.78 -0.87
N VAL A 16 0.06 19.55 -1.25
CA VAL A 16 -1.17 19.29 -2.02
C VAL A 16 -2.39 19.79 -1.24
N PRO A 17 -3.36 20.47 -1.89
CA PRO A 17 -4.55 20.99 -1.20
C PRO A 17 -5.33 19.89 -0.47
N LYS A 18 -5.88 20.23 0.71
CA LYS A 18 -6.54 19.26 1.60
C LYS A 18 -7.74 18.60 0.92
N GLU A 19 -8.46 19.34 0.09
CA GLU A 19 -9.57 18.86 -0.71
C GLU A 19 -9.14 17.78 -1.70
N THR A 20 -7.96 17.91 -2.31
CA THR A 20 -7.41 16.88 -3.21
C THR A 20 -7.04 15.62 -2.44
N VAL A 21 -6.44 15.78 -1.25
CA VAL A 21 -6.13 14.65 -0.37
C VAL A 21 -7.41 13.93 0.04
N LEU A 22 -8.45 14.67 0.42
CA LEU A 22 -9.72 14.11 0.83
C LEU A 22 -10.43 13.37 -0.32
N ALA A 23 -10.45 13.96 -1.52
CA ALA A 23 -11.05 13.35 -2.70
C ALA A 23 -10.37 12.01 -3.03
N LEU A 24 -9.04 11.93 -2.96
CA LEU A 24 -8.32 10.68 -3.20
C LEU A 24 -8.58 9.64 -2.12
N ARG A 25 -8.63 10.03 -0.85
CA ARG A 25 -9.00 9.11 0.25
C ARG A 25 -10.38 8.50 0.04
N GLN A 26 -11.34 9.33 -0.35
CA GLN A 26 -12.71 8.88 -0.66
C GLN A 26 -12.71 7.95 -1.88
N ALA A 27 -11.98 8.29 -2.94
CA ALA A 27 -11.89 7.46 -4.14
C ALA A 27 -11.32 6.05 -3.83
N PHE A 28 -10.22 5.96 -3.07
CA PHE A 28 -9.65 4.67 -2.67
C PHE A 28 -10.58 3.88 -1.74
N THR A 29 -11.32 4.55 -0.86
CA THR A 29 -12.33 3.91 -0.01
C THR A 29 -13.47 3.33 -0.85
N ALA A 30 -13.97 4.10 -1.82
CA ALA A 30 -15.02 3.65 -2.73
C ALA A 30 -14.54 2.46 -3.56
N LEU A 31 -13.35 2.55 -4.16
CA LEU A 31 -12.76 1.48 -4.96
C LEU A 31 -12.54 0.18 -4.17
N SER A 32 -12.22 0.29 -2.86
CA SER A 32 -12.07 -0.88 -1.97
C SER A 32 -13.35 -1.70 -1.84
N ASN A 33 -14.51 -1.08 -2.07
CA ASN A 33 -15.83 -1.69 -1.91
C ASN A 33 -16.56 -1.93 -3.24
N ASP A 34 -15.93 -1.58 -4.36
CA ASP A 34 -16.50 -1.72 -5.70
C ASP A 34 -16.44 -3.18 -6.17
N GLU A 35 -17.60 -3.82 -6.32
CA GLU A 35 -17.68 -5.26 -6.63
C GLU A 35 -17.07 -5.61 -8.00
N GLU A 36 -17.20 -4.73 -8.99
CA GLU A 36 -16.67 -4.93 -10.34
C GLU A 36 -15.14 -4.86 -10.31
N PHE A 37 -14.59 -3.86 -9.64
CA PHE A 37 -13.16 -3.74 -9.40
C PHE A 37 -12.62 -4.96 -8.65
N ILE A 38 -13.32 -5.44 -7.61
CA ILE A 38 -12.91 -6.61 -6.83
C ILE A 38 -12.90 -7.86 -7.69
N ALA A 39 -13.91 -8.06 -8.54
CA ALA A 39 -13.99 -9.22 -9.43
C ALA A 39 -12.84 -9.23 -10.44
N GLU A 40 -12.59 -8.09 -11.10
CA GLU A 40 -11.50 -7.97 -12.07
C GLU A 40 -10.12 -8.06 -11.39
N ALA A 41 -9.94 -7.49 -10.20
CA ALA A 41 -8.68 -7.61 -9.46
C ALA A 41 -8.39 -9.06 -9.05
N LYS A 42 -9.41 -9.83 -8.62
CA LYS A 42 -9.25 -11.26 -8.34
C LYS A 42 -8.88 -12.06 -9.60
N LYS A 43 -9.38 -11.66 -10.76
CA LYS A 43 -9.06 -12.31 -12.04
C LYS A 43 -7.65 -11.97 -12.53
N ALA A 44 -7.28 -10.69 -12.50
CA ALA A 44 -6.01 -10.20 -13.05
C ALA A 44 -4.84 -10.35 -12.08
N MET A 45 -5.07 -10.12 -10.79
CA MET A 45 -4.03 -10.06 -9.75
C MET A 45 -4.06 -11.28 -8.81
N HIS A 46 -5.12 -12.08 -8.84
CA HIS A 46 -5.36 -13.22 -7.93
C HIS A 46 -5.51 -12.84 -6.45
N PHE A 47 -5.81 -11.57 -6.16
CA PHE A 47 -6.19 -11.12 -4.82
C PHE A 47 -7.11 -9.89 -4.89
N HIS A 48 -7.76 -9.58 -3.75
CA HIS A 48 -8.57 -8.38 -3.57
C HIS A 48 -7.72 -7.30 -2.88
N PRO A 49 -7.43 -6.16 -3.55
CA PRO A 49 -6.71 -5.05 -2.93
C PRO A 49 -7.51 -4.44 -1.79
N ARG A 50 -6.86 -4.31 -0.63
CA ARG A 50 -7.38 -3.55 0.52
C ARG A 50 -6.51 -2.31 0.69
N PHE A 51 -7.16 -1.16 0.82
CA PHE A 51 -6.47 0.11 0.93
C PHE A 51 -6.61 0.65 2.35
N ASP A 52 -5.48 0.84 3.04
CA ASP A 52 -5.42 1.60 4.28
C ASP A 52 -5.31 3.09 3.93
N VAL A 53 -6.37 3.87 4.18
CA VAL A 53 -6.46 5.29 3.84
C VAL A 53 -6.59 6.15 5.10
N GLY A 54 -6.31 7.45 4.98
CA GLY A 54 -6.46 8.37 6.10
C GLY A 54 -5.52 8.06 7.27
N GLU A 55 -6.05 8.08 8.49
CA GLU A 55 -5.27 7.86 9.72
C GLU A 55 -4.60 6.48 9.77
N ASP A 56 -5.26 5.45 9.24
CA ASP A 56 -4.70 4.09 9.22
C ASP A 56 -3.49 4.01 8.28
N GLY A 57 -3.59 4.64 7.10
CA GLY A 57 -2.47 4.78 6.17
C GLY A 57 -1.32 5.60 6.74
N GLU A 58 -1.62 6.68 7.46
CA GLU A 58 -0.61 7.50 8.16
C GLU A 58 0.09 6.70 9.27
N ARG A 59 -0.66 5.92 10.05
CA ARG A 59 -0.10 5.03 11.08
C ARG A 59 0.80 3.96 10.49
N LEU A 60 0.40 3.37 9.37
CA LEU A 60 1.21 2.39 8.64
C LEU A 60 2.51 3.04 8.13
N ARG A 61 2.42 4.23 7.53
CA ARG A 61 3.59 5.00 7.08
C ARG A 61 4.55 5.24 8.24
N ASP A 62 4.06 5.71 9.38
CA ASP A 62 4.91 6.01 10.53
C ASP A 62 5.59 4.76 11.09
N LYS A 63 4.88 3.63 11.13
CA LYS A 63 5.45 2.33 11.51
C LYS A 63 6.57 1.90 10.57
N VAL A 64 6.38 2.06 9.26
CA VAL A 64 7.39 1.70 8.25
C VAL A 64 8.60 2.63 8.31
N LEU A 65 8.39 3.95 8.43
CA LEU A 65 9.47 4.93 8.49
C LEU A 65 10.29 4.86 9.78
N ARG A 66 9.71 4.32 10.86
CA ARG A 66 10.38 4.14 12.16
C ARG A 66 10.81 2.68 12.40
N ALA A 67 10.82 1.85 11.37
CA ALA A 67 11.26 0.46 11.51
C ALA A 67 12.72 0.42 12.04
N PRO A 68 13.04 -0.46 13.00
CA PRO A 68 14.41 -0.64 13.47
C PRO A 68 15.35 -1.03 12.32
N SER A 69 16.60 -0.57 12.36
CA SER A 69 17.60 -0.85 11.32
C SER A 69 17.79 -2.35 11.06
N GLU A 70 17.72 -3.17 12.11
CA GLU A 70 17.82 -4.64 12.02
C GLU A 70 16.76 -5.24 11.10
N VAL A 71 15.53 -4.70 11.14
CA VAL A 71 14.41 -5.14 10.28
C VAL A 71 14.66 -4.71 8.84
N VAL A 72 15.15 -3.49 8.63
CA VAL A 72 15.51 -2.98 7.30
C VAL A 72 16.62 -3.81 6.67
N ASP A 73 17.65 -4.16 7.44
CA ASP A 73 18.78 -4.96 6.99
C ASP A 73 18.37 -6.40 6.68
N PHE A 74 17.49 -6.99 7.48
CA PHE A 74 16.91 -8.31 7.20
C PHE A 74 16.17 -8.31 5.85
N VAL A 75 15.27 -7.35 5.62
CA VAL A 75 14.50 -7.27 4.37
C VAL A 75 15.42 -7.07 3.16
N ARG A 76 16.47 -6.23 3.29
CA ARG A 76 17.47 -6.04 2.24
C ARG A 76 18.14 -7.36 1.85
N LYS A 77 18.65 -8.10 2.83
CA LYS A 77 19.32 -9.40 2.59
C LYS A 77 18.37 -10.41 1.96
N TYR A 78 17.14 -10.50 2.47
CA TYR A 78 16.12 -11.40 1.91
C TYR A 78 15.84 -11.10 0.43
N VAL A 79 15.71 -9.82 0.04
CA VAL A 79 15.48 -9.43 -1.36
C VAL A 79 16.69 -9.75 -2.24
N GLU A 80 17.92 -9.60 -1.72
CA GLU A 80 19.14 -9.96 -2.44
C GLU A 80 19.27 -11.47 -2.68
N GLU A 81 18.89 -12.29 -1.70
CA GLU A 81 18.90 -13.76 -1.82
C GLU A 81 17.85 -14.27 -2.81
N VAL A 82 16.65 -13.69 -2.80
CA VAL A 82 15.56 -14.08 -3.71
C VAL A 82 15.82 -13.65 -5.17
N ARG A 83 16.72 -12.69 -5.40
CA ARG A 83 17.11 -12.25 -6.75
C ARG A 83 18.19 -13.13 -7.40
N LYS A 84 18.86 -13.99 -6.63
CA LYS A 84 19.84 -14.97 -7.13
C LYS A 84 19.13 -16.22 -7.64
#